data_AF-A0AAN8NV55-F1
#
_entry.id   AF-A0AAN8NV55-F1
#
_cell.length_a   1.000
_cell.length_b   1.000
_cell.length_c   1.000
_cell.angle_alpha   90.00
_cell.angle_beta   90.00
_cell.angle_gamma   90.00
#
_symmetry.space_group_name_H-M   'P 1'
#
loop_
_entity.id
_entity.type
_entity.pdbx_description
1 polymer ?
#
loop_
_entity_poly.entity_id
_entity_poly.type
_entity_poly.pdbx_seq_one_letter_code
_entity_poly.pdbx_strand_id
1 'polypeptide(L)'
;MSDHSSIRYTASISTAQHTLNSVRTGLLTQKPHITITLKGEREGQTIPSSFTTRDRIEGDVTIVPQHDVRFDDIYITFEGVVRVWTENTGPTMGTARSEVRRVFLKMNQPVDETMLPVPRIALKGMQYTFPFSFVVPDQLLDSHCGHILQNDVVRQAHLQLPPTMGTGKAINQDGSLELDDVTPDMAKIRYGIKVRVTRRREVDGKQAVIAEDQRYLHITPHYVEAPPPMDDNTFVFKKEKEIRKGLFKGKLGRLVVQADPPRPMENKSHDSKHRASTTATLNLTFIPTDDAAEPPKLGNVTTKIKYRTFYSTKSINIIPQRKSHLIDPYMGQYQETITLSSRALNGIKWRRGRIADPEHDSTYGSRRGSDMSDCGSTSSFSTESPNYYYAEILVPVSQPQNKALPPTFQSCHVGRQYELDISLSVDISSRLKSSFNLKLPLQVTSSGEHDLAAQLEAEELPAFEEFFTPRSIAPPAGMRLPSFAEEGGQLPAHMMSNNANMAPPPGYGINTFRMMNAT
;
A
#
# COMPACT_ATOMS: atom_id res chain seq x y z
N MET A 1 49.17 -36.26 45.70
CA MET A 1 49.22 -36.74 44.30
C MET A 1 47.90 -36.37 43.65
N SER A 2 47.81 -35.20 43.02
CA SER A 2 46.65 -34.78 42.21
C SER A 2 46.86 -33.34 41.77
N ASP A 3 47.46 -33.15 40.60
CA ASP A 3 47.08 -32.11 39.63
C ASP A 3 48.05 -32.13 38.45
N HIS A 4 47.69 -32.83 37.38
CA HIS A 4 48.40 -32.70 36.10
C HIS A 4 47.59 -33.07 34.85
N SER A 5 46.30 -33.39 34.96
CA SER A 5 45.48 -33.86 33.83
C SER A 5 44.57 -32.81 33.18
N SER A 6 44.34 -31.64 33.79
CA SER A 6 43.35 -30.67 33.28
C SER A 6 43.91 -29.65 32.27
N ILE A 7 45.23 -29.48 32.20
CA ILE A 7 45.87 -28.44 31.35
C ILE A 7 46.12 -28.92 29.90
N ARG A 8 46.13 -30.24 29.64
CA ARG A 8 46.38 -30.78 28.29
C ARG A 8 45.13 -30.84 27.40
N TYR A 9 43.93 -30.78 27.96
CA TYR A 9 42.67 -30.88 27.20
C TYR A 9 42.16 -29.51 26.71
N THR A 10 42.46 -28.43 27.42
CA THR A 10 42.10 -27.06 27.00
C THR A 10 43.03 -26.52 25.91
N ALA A 11 44.31 -26.92 25.93
CA ALA A 11 45.27 -26.62 24.87
C ALA A 11 44.93 -27.33 23.54
N SER A 12 44.34 -28.53 23.56
CA SER A 12 43.96 -29.24 22.34
C SER A 12 42.70 -28.66 21.68
N ILE A 13 41.74 -28.16 22.46
CA ILE A 13 40.52 -27.51 21.96
C ILE A 13 40.83 -26.11 21.40
N SER A 14 41.67 -25.32 22.09
CA SER A 14 42.06 -24.00 21.58
C SER A 14 42.89 -24.11 20.30
N THR A 15 43.77 -25.11 20.21
CA THR A 15 44.57 -25.38 19.01
C THR A 15 43.70 -25.87 17.86
N ALA A 16 42.69 -26.73 18.12
CA ALA A 16 41.71 -27.19 17.13
C ALA A 16 40.79 -26.07 16.64
N GLN A 17 40.38 -25.15 17.51
CA GLN A 17 39.61 -23.96 17.13
C GLN A 17 40.46 -22.95 16.35
N HIS A 18 41.74 -22.79 16.71
CA HIS A 18 42.68 -21.96 15.95
C HIS A 18 42.99 -22.56 14.58
N THR A 19 43.12 -23.89 14.44
CA THR A 19 43.29 -24.54 13.13
C THR A 19 42.00 -24.51 12.31
N LEU A 20 40.82 -24.70 12.91
CA LEU A 20 39.54 -24.55 12.19
C LEU A 20 39.29 -23.10 11.75
N ASN A 21 39.70 -22.11 12.56
CA ASN A 21 39.64 -20.70 12.18
C ASN A 21 40.72 -20.35 11.16
N SER A 22 41.95 -20.87 11.24
CA SER A 22 43.00 -20.69 10.23
C SER A 22 42.65 -21.38 8.90
N VAL A 23 42.03 -22.55 8.93
CA VAL A 23 41.50 -23.26 7.74
C VAL A 23 40.30 -22.51 7.17
N ARG A 24 39.38 -21.99 8.00
CA ARG A 24 38.31 -21.08 7.53
C ARG A 24 38.87 -19.78 6.95
N THR A 25 39.93 -19.21 7.52
CA THR A 25 40.53 -17.95 7.07
C THR A 25 41.39 -18.15 5.81
N GLY A 26 42.05 -19.30 5.67
CA GLY A 26 42.75 -19.73 4.45
C GLY A 26 41.83 -20.23 3.32
N LEU A 27 40.59 -20.62 3.63
CA LEU A 27 39.53 -20.89 2.65
C LEU A 27 38.77 -19.62 2.23
N LEU A 28 38.83 -18.55 3.00
CA LEU A 28 38.23 -17.25 2.65
C LEU A 28 39.07 -16.47 1.63
N THR A 29 40.37 -16.72 1.53
CA THR A 29 41.28 -16.11 0.53
C THR A 29 41.18 -16.74 -0.86
N GLN A 30 40.28 -17.71 -1.07
CA GLN A 30 40.18 -18.46 -2.32
C GLN A 30 38.92 -18.16 -3.13
N LYS A 31 37.88 -17.55 -2.56
CA LYS A 31 36.62 -17.36 -3.31
C LYS A 31 36.81 -16.36 -4.45
N PRO A 32 36.27 -16.63 -5.65
CA PRO A 32 36.14 -15.63 -6.70
C PRO A 32 35.54 -14.32 -6.17
N HIS A 33 36.15 -13.20 -6.52
CA HIS A 33 35.60 -11.89 -6.23
C HIS A 33 34.44 -11.63 -7.18
N ILE A 34 33.26 -11.32 -6.65
CA ILE A 34 32.07 -11.00 -7.44
C ILE A 34 31.79 -9.51 -7.23
N THR A 35 31.56 -8.80 -8.33
CA THR A 35 31.11 -7.41 -8.31
C THR A 35 29.83 -7.32 -9.14
N ILE A 36 28.79 -6.70 -8.57
CA ILE A 36 27.51 -6.50 -9.24
C ILE A 36 27.34 -4.99 -9.40
N THR A 37 27.31 -4.51 -10.64
CA THR A 37 27.19 -3.10 -10.99
C THR A 37 25.87 -2.84 -11.68
N LEU A 38 25.09 -1.87 -11.20
CA LEU A 38 23.84 -1.45 -11.85
C LEU A 38 24.13 -0.37 -12.89
N LYS A 39 23.44 -0.41 -14.04
CA LYS A 39 23.51 0.68 -15.02
C LYS A 39 22.97 1.97 -14.41
N GLY A 40 23.67 3.09 -14.65
CA GLY A 40 23.30 4.40 -14.12
C GLY A 40 23.70 4.65 -12.66
N GLU A 41 24.33 3.69 -12.01
CA GLU A 41 24.86 3.85 -10.65
C GLU A 41 26.10 4.77 -10.66
N ARG A 42 26.17 5.70 -9.70
CA ARG A 42 27.33 6.59 -9.54
C ARG A 42 28.43 5.89 -8.74
N GLU A 43 29.68 6.11 -9.12
CA GLU A 43 30.82 5.56 -8.39
C GLU A 43 30.83 6.08 -6.94
N GLY A 44 30.93 5.17 -5.96
CA GLY A 44 30.87 5.50 -4.53
C GLY A 44 29.46 5.64 -3.94
N GLN A 45 28.39 5.31 -4.69
CA GLN A 45 27.02 5.35 -4.18
C GLN A 45 26.81 4.36 -3.02
N THR A 46 26.48 4.89 -1.84
CA THR A 46 26.26 4.12 -0.60
C THR A 46 24.81 3.68 -0.41
N ILE A 47 23.88 4.38 -1.06
CA ILE A 47 22.44 4.17 -0.95
C ILE A 47 21.98 3.25 -2.09
N PRO A 48 21.22 2.17 -1.80
CA PRO A 48 20.69 1.29 -2.84
C PRO A 48 19.85 2.05 -3.87
N SER A 49 19.98 1.72 -5.14
CA SER A 49 19.08 2.24 -6.17
C SER A 49 17.63 1.86 -5.87
N SER A 50 16.73 2.82 -6.09
CA SER A 50 15.29 2.66 -5.89
C SER A 50 14.59 2.33 -7.20
N PHE A 51 13.64 1.40 -7.15
CA PHE A 51 12.81 0.99 -8.27
C PHE A 51 11.35 0.78 -7.81
N THR A 52 10.41 0.89 -8.73
CA THR A 52 8.99 0.53 -8.57
C THR A 52 8.60 -0.61 -9.51
N THR A 53 7.36 -1.03 -9.47
CA THR A 53 6.77 -1.98 -10.43
C THR A 53 6.98 -1.51 -11.86
N ARG A 54 7.24 -2.43 -12.78
CA ARG A 54 7.55 -2.21 -14.21
C ARG A 54 8.90 -1.59 -14.51
N ASP A 55 9.62 -1.08 -13.51
CA ASP A 55 10.97 -0.59 -13.73
C ASP A 55 11.91 -1.71 -14.19
N ARG A 56 12.83 -1.33 -15.07
CA ARG A 56 13.87 -2.23 -15.56
C ARG A 56 15.15 -2.06 -14.75
N ILE A 57 15.65 -3.17 -14.22
CA ILE A 57 16.90 -3.27 -13.48
C ILE A 57 17.93 -3.91 -14.40
N GLU A 58 18.90 -3.13 -14.85
CA GLU A 58 19.97 -3.60 -15.75
C GLU A 58 21.33 -3.43 -15.11
N GLY A 59 22.27 -4.30 -15.48
CA GLY A 59 23.62 -4.23 -14.98
C GLY A 59 24.48 -5.38 -15.47
N ASP A 60 25.65 -5.48 -14.86
CA ASP A 60 26.66 -6.47 -15.18
C ASP A 60 27.17 -7.14 -13.90
N VAL A 61 27.43 -8.44 -14.01
CA VAL A 61 28.10 -9.23 -12.98
C VAL A 61 29.51 -9.51 -13.45
N THR A 62 30.49 -9.03 -12.70
CA THR A 62 31.91 -9.30 -12.93
C THR A 62 32.40 -10.33 -11.92
N ILE A 63 33.06 -11.38 -12.41
CA ILE A 63 33.67 -12.43 -11.59
C ILE A 63 35.18 -12.46 -11.87
N VAL A 64 35.99 -12.32 -10.83
CA VAL A 64 37.46 -12.36 -10.89
C VAL A 64 37.98 -13.46 -9.94
N PRO A 65 38.37 -14.64 -10.47
CA PRO A 65 38.94 -15.72 -9.67
C PRO A 65 40.28 -15.35 -9.06
N GLN A 66 40.49 -15.68 -7.79
CA GLN A 66 41.78 -15.48 -7.10
C GLN A 66 42.79 -16.61 -7.38
N HIS A 67 42.30 -17.72 -7.96
CA HIS A 67 43.06 -18.87 -8.42
C HIS A 67 42.26 -19.57 -9.53
N ASP A 68 42.90 -20.47 -10.27
CA ASP A 68 42.22 -21.27 -11.30
C ASP A 68 41.15 -22.15 -10.64
N VAL A 69 39.89 -21.90 -10.97
CA VAL A 69 38.76 -22.56 -10.31
C VAL A 69 37.85 -23.23 -11.34
N ARG A 70 37.65 -24.53 -11.16
CA ARG A 70 36.62 -25.26 -11.90
C ARG A 70 35.24 -24.89 -11.36
N PHE A 71 34.30 -24.64 -12.25
CA PHE A 71 32.89 -24.43 -11.93
C PHE A 71 32.02 -25.20 -12.93
N ASP A 72 30.72 -25.33 -12.64
CA ASP A 72 29.76 -25.91 -13.58
C ASP A 72 28.78 -24.85 -14.06
N ASP A 73 28.06 -24.20 -13.12
CA ASP A 73 27.01 -23.24 -13.43
C ASP A 73 27.20 -21.90 -12.71
N ILE A 74 26.76 -20.83 -13.37
CA ILE A 74 26.62 -19.48 -12.81
C ILE A 74 25.14 -19.11 -12.84
N TYR A 75 24.60 -18.73 -11.69
CA TYR A 75 23.21 -18.29 -11.55
C TYR A 75 23.18 -16.81 -11.19
N ILE A 76 22.49 -16.01 -12.00
CA ILE A 76 22.19 -14.61 -11.72
C ILE A 76 20.68 -14.52 -11.51
N THR A 77 20.26 -14.05 -10.34
CA THR A 77 18.84 -14.07 -9.95
C THR A 77 18.43 -12.78 -9.28
N PHE A 78 17.23 -12.29 -9.58
CA PHE A 78 16.58 -11.25 -8.80
C PHE A 78 15.68 -11.91 -7.74
N GLU A 79 16.03 -11.73 -6.47
CA GLU A 79 15.33 -12.35 -5.34
C GLU A 79 14.67 -11.30 -4.42
N GLY A 80 13.43 -11.57 -4.01
CA GLY A 80 12.72 -10.91 -2.92
C GLY A 80 12.59 -11.85 -1.74
N VAL A 81 13.03 -11.42 -0.55
CA VAL A 81 13.11 -12.24 0.66
C VAL A 81 12.44 -11.56 1.83
N VAL A 82 11.54 -12.27 2.49
CA VAL A 82 10.96 -11.88 3.77
C VAL A 82 11.61 -12.67 4.90
N ARG A 83 11.96 -11.98 5.98
CA ARG A 83 12.47 -12.54 7.22
C ARG A 83 11.62 -12.03 8.37
N VAL A 84 11.01 -12.96 9.10
CA VAL A 84 10.20 -12.68 10.28
C VAL A 84 10.72 -13.46 11.46
N TRP A 85 10.72 -12.86 12.64
CA TRP A 85 10.92 -13.61 13.88
C TRP A 85 9.97 -13.14 14.97
N THR A 86 9.57 -14.07 15.83
CA THR A 86 8.74 -13.83 17.01
C THR A 86 9.42 -14.40 18.25
N GLU A 87 9.23 -13.75 19.39
CA GLU A 87 9.57 -14.32 20.70
C GLU A 87 8.35 -15.04 21.24
N ASN A 88 8.50 -16.32 21.57
CA ASN A 88 7.46 -17.08 22.25
C ASN A 88 7.64 -16.90 23.77
N THR A 89 6.73 -16.18 24.40
CA THR A 89 6.69 -15.95 25.86
C THR A 89 5.69 -16.88 26.55
N GLY A 90 5.60 -18.14 26.10
CA GLY A 90 4.77 -19.15 26.74
C GLY A 90 5.27 -19.52 28.15
N PRO A 91 4.38 -19.84 29.11
CA PRO A 91 4.75 -20.07 30.50
C PRO A 91 5.58 -21.35 30.75
N THR A 92 5.66 -22.26 29.78
CA THR A 92 6.35 -23.56 29.90
C THR A 92 7.64 -23.66 29.09
N MET A 93 7.91 -22.72 28.20
CA MET A 93 9.11 -22.71 27.35
C MET A 93 9.87 -21.42 27.67
N GLY A 94 11.12 -21.50 28.11
CA GLY A 94 11.99 -20.32 28.20
C GLY A 94 11.99 -19.54 26.88
N THR A 95 12.39 -18.27 26.88
CA THR A 95 12.29 -17.34 25.73
C THR A 95 12.80 -17.95 24.42
N ALA A 96 11.92 -18.61 23.66
CA ALA A 96 12.25 -19.34 22.46
C ALA A 96 11.92 -18.46 21.26
N ARG A 97 12.96 -18.07 20.52
CA ARG A 97 12.81 -17.27 19.30
C ARG A 97 12.46 -18.19 18.13
N SER A 98 11.31 -17.95 17.49
CA SER A 98 10.93 -18.59 16.24
C SER A 98 11.28 -17.67 15.08
N GLU A 99 11.97 -18.17 14.06
CA GLU A 99 12.39 -17.38 12.90
C GLU A 99 12.00 -18.09 11.60
N VAL A 100 11.50 -17.32 10.64
CA VAL A 100 11.17 -17.78 9.29
C VAL A 100 11.80 -16.86 8.25
N ARG A 101 12.43 -17.47 7.25
CA ARG A 101 12.95 -16.81 6.06
C ARG A 101 12.32 -17.45 4.82
N ARG A 102 11.67 -16.66 3.98
CA ARG A 102 11.04 -17.12 2.72
C ARG A 102 11.48 -16.25 1.56
N VAL A 103 11.80 -16.89 0.44
CA VAL A 103 11.97 -16.21 -0.85
C VAL A 103 10.58 -16.14 -1.48
N PHE A 104 10.07 -14.94 -1.69
CA PHE A 104 8.73 -14.74 -2.27
C PHE A 104 8.78 -14.38 -3.76
N LEU A 105 9.87 -13.77 -4.21
CA LEU A 105 10.15 -13.49 -5.61
C LEU A 105 11.48 -14.12 -5.98
N LYS A 106 11.53 -14.83 -7.10
CA LYS A 106 12.78 -15.33 -7.69
C LYS A 106 12.67 -15.38 -9.20
N MET A 107 13.45 -14.55 -9.88
CA MET A 107 13.57 -14.55 -11.33
C MET A 107 15.00 -14.88 -11.72
N ASN A 108 15.18 -15.69 -12.75
CA ASN A 108 16.50 -16.16 -13.19
C ASN A 108 16.88 -15.47 -14.51
N GLN A 109 18.10 -14.94 -14.58
CA GLN A 109 18.73 -14.49 -15.82
C GLN A 109 19.54 -15.67 -16.41
N PRO A 110 19.18 -16.18 -17.60
CA PRO A 110 20.00 -17.16 -18.29
C PRO A 110 21.38 -16.57 -18.61
N VAL A 111 22.43 -17.38 -18.40
CA VAL A 111 23.80 -17.05 -18.79
C VAL A 111 24.09 -17.70 -20.14
N ASP A 112 24.58 -16.92 -21.10
CA ASP A 112 24.98 -17.43 -22.40
C ASP A 112 26.19 -18.35 -22.27
N GLU A 113 26.06 -19.59 -22.75
CA GLU A 113 27.14 -20.58 -22.69
C GLU A 113 28.37 -20.18 -23.50
N THR A 114 28.21 -19.33 -24.52
CA THR A 114 29.33 -18.84 -25.35
C THR A 114 30.23 -17.88 -24.58
N MET A 115 29.72 -17.23 -23.53
CA MET A 115 30.51 -16.36 -22.64
C MET A 115 31.29 -17.14 -21.58
N LEU A 116 31.08 -18.46 -21.48
CA LEU A 116 31.70 -19.30 -20.45
C LEU A 116 32.99 -19.93 -20.98
N PRO A 117 34.09 -19.92 -20.20
CA PRO A 117 35.34 -20.55 -20.60
C PRO A 117 35.15 -22.04 -20.89
N VAL A 118 35.87 -22.51 -21.92
CA VAL A 118 35.94 -23.93 -22.29
C VAL A 118 37.40 -24.39 -22.17
N PRO A 119 37.71 -25.39 -21.33
CA PRO A 119 36.81 -26.05 -20.38
C PRO A 119 36.36 -25.09 -19.26
N ARG A 120 35.32 -25.45 -18.49
CA ARG A 120 34.71 -24.65 -17.40
C ARG A 120 35.65 -24.43 -16.20
N ILE A 121 36.75 -23.74 -16.47
CA ILE A 121 37.82 -23.37 -15.55
C ILE A 121 38.01 -21.87 -15.72
N ALA A 122 37.71 -21.13 -14.66
CA ALA A 122 37.92 -19.69 -14.63
C ALA A 122 39.35 -19.42 -14.16
N LEU A 123 40.15 -18.79 -15.01
CA LEU A 123 41.58 -18.57 -14.77
C LEU A 123 41.80 -17.44 -13.76
N LYS A 124 42.85 -17.57 -12.96
CA LYS A 124 43.26 -16.57 -11.98
C LYS A 124 43.42 -15.19 -12.62
N GLY A 125 42.79 -14.18 -12.02
CA GLY A 125 42.91 -12.79 -12.42
C GLY A 125 42.17 -12.40 -13.71
N MET A 126 41.62 -13.38 -14.43
CA MET A 126 40.80 -13.10 -15.61
C MET A 126 39.43 -12.59 -15.19
N GLN A 127 38.93 -11.61 -15.93
CA GLN A 127 37.62 -11.00 -15.69
C GLN A 127 36.57 -11.66 -16.58
N TYR A 128 35.52 -12.20 -15.96
CA TYR A 128 34.35 -12.75 -16.65
C TYR A 128 33.14 -11.88 -16.35
N THR A 129 32.54 -11.28 -17.38
CA THR A 129 31.43 -10.33 -17.24
C THR A 129 30.17 -10.88 -17.87
N PHE A 130 29.05 -10.82 -17.13
CA PHE A 130 27.75 -11.33 -17.57
C PHE A 130 26.67 -10.26 -17.38
N PRO A 131 26.01 -9.80 -18.45
CA PRO A 131 24.94 -8.83 -18.35
C PRO A 131 23.67 -9.47 -17.76
N PHE A 132 22.85 -8.65 -17.10
CA PHE A 132 21.51 -9.03 -16.67
C PHE A 132 20.50 -7.91 -16.93
N SER A 133 19.24 -8.30 -17.15
CA SER A 133 18.12 -7.38 -17.26
C SER A 133 16.89 -8.03 -16.62
N PHE A 134 16.35 -7.39 -15.59
CA PHE A 134 15.11 -7.81 -14.93
C PHE A 134 14.08 -6.69 -15.01
N VAL A 135 12.80 -7.05 -15.01
CA VAL A 135 11.70 -6.10 -14.84
C VAL A 135 11.01 -6.41 -13.51
N VAL A 136 10.79 -5.40 -12.68
CA VAL A 136 10.03 -5.58 -11.44
C VAL A 136 8.59 -5.93 -11.81
N PRO A 137 8.06 -7.11 -11.44
CA PRO A 137 6.73 -7.50 -11.87
C PRO A 137 5.64 -6.69 -11.14
N ASP A 138 4.48 -6.53 -11.76
CA ASP A 138 3.33 -5.87 -11.11
C ASP A 138 2.80 -6.68 -9.91
N GLN A 139 2.80 -8.00 -10.04
CA GLN A 139 2.30 -8.92 -9.04
C GLN A 139 3.08 -10.24 -9.03
N LEU A 140 3.00 -10.96 -7.93
CA LEU A 140 3.48 -12.32 -7.77
C LEU A 140 2.56 -13.29 -8.52
N LEU A 141 3.11 -14.43 -8.92
CA LEU A 141 2.35 -15.51 -9.53
C LEU A 141 1.34 -16.09 -8.52
N ASP A 142 0.18 -16.55 -8.99
CA ASP A 142 -0.89 -17.12 -8.14
C ASP A 142 -0.39 -18.28 -7.25
N SER A 143 0.59 -19.04 -7.74
CA SER A 143 1.24 -20.13 -7.00
C SER A 143 1.99 -19.68 -5.74
N HIS A 144 2.27 -18.38 -5.60
CA HIS A 144 2.94 -17.83 -4.42
C HIS A 144 2.07 -17.95 -3.15
N CYS A 145 0.76 -17.76 -3.30
CA CYS A 145 -0.20 -17.84 -2.20
C CYS A 145 -1.01 -19.15 -2.25
N GLY A 146 -0.32 -20.26 -1.96
CA GLY A 146 -0.88 -21.61 -1.97
C GLY A 146 -1.54 -22.08 -0.66
N HIS A 147 -1.68 -21.20 0.34
CA HIS A 147 -2.32 -21.54 1.60
C HIS A 147 -3.80 -21.17 1.61
N ILE A 148 -4.55 -21.72 2.58
CA ILE A 148 -5.98 -21.42 2.75
C ILE A 148 -6.14 -19.96 3.19
N LEU A 149 -7.07 -19.27 2.55
CA LEU A 149 -7.38 -17.85 2.75
C LEU A 149 -8.83 -17.67 3.15
N GLN A 150 -9.14 -16.56 3.84
CA GLN A 150 -10.50 -16.21 4.22
C GLN A 150 -11.35 -15.78 3.02
N ASN A 151 -10.78 -15.00 2.10
CA ASN A 151 -11.46 -14.50 0.91
C ASN A 151 -10.44 -14.06 -0.17
N ASP A 152 -10.93 -13.72 -1.36
CA ASP A 152 -10.10 -13.31 -2.48
C ASP A 152 -9.46 -11.93 -2.31
N VAL A 153 -10.02 -11.06 -1.45
CA VAL A 153 -9.38 -9.76 -1.13
C VAL A 153 -8.03 -10.00 -0.44
N VAL A 154 -7.96 -10.99 0.47
CA VAL A 154 -6.68 -11.39 1.08
C VAL A 154 -5.72 -11.94 0.01
N ARG A 155 -6.24 -12.75 -0.93
CA ARG A 155 -5.42 -13.30 -2.03
C ARG A 155 -4.81 -12.18 -2.87
N GLN A 156 -5.63 -11.25 -3.34
CA GLN A 156 -5.20 -10.12 -4.16
C GLN A 156 -4.15 -9.29 -3.45
N ALA A 157 -4.34 -9.00 -2.15
CA ALA A 157 -3.33 -8.32 -1.36
C ALA A 157 -2.02 -9.12 -1.29
N HIS A 158 -2.09 -10.43 -1.03
CA HIS A 158 -0.92 -11.30 -0.92
C HIS A 158 -0.12 -11.47 -2.21
N LEU A 159 -0.75 -11.24 -3.36
CA LEU A 159 -0.09 -11.28 -4.67
C LEU A 159 0.60 -9.95 -5.00
N GLN A 160 0.31 -8.86 -4.31
CA GLN A 160 1.09 -7.63 -4.46
C GLN A 160 2.50 -7.83 -3.92
N LEU A 161 3.49 -7.26 -4.61
CA LEU A 161 4.86 -7.24 -4.10
C LEU A 161 4.92 -6.44 -2.80
N PRO A 162 5.46 -6.98 -1.70
CA PRO A 162 5.66 -6.17 -0.50
C PRO A 162 6.78 -5.14 -0.70
N PRO A 163 6.70 -3.91 -0.14
CA PRO A 163 7.77 -2.94 -0.23
C PRO A 163 9.03 -3.38 0.52
N THR A 164 10.20 -2.88 0.10
CA THR A 164 11.43 -2.97 0.91
C THR A 164 11.17 -2.35 2.28
N MET A 165 11.49 -3.09 3.34
CA MET A 165 11.11 -2.71 4.70
C MET A 165 12.09 -3.29 5.74
N GLY A 166 12.42 -2.55 6.79
CA GLY A 166 13.27 -3.01 7.90
C GLY A 166 14.76 -3.10 7.55
N THR A 167 15.19 -2.27 6.59
CA THR A 167 16.61 -2.15 6.20
C THR A 167 17.31 -0.97 6.86
N GLY A 168 16.56 -0.02 7.46
CA GLY A 168 17.09 1.22 8.02
C GLY A 168 17.59 2.21 6.96
N LYS A 169 17.32 1.92 5.68
CA LYS A 169 17.81 2.65 4.52
C LYS A 169 16.67 3.06 3.59
N ALA A 170 15.53 3.48 4.14
CA ALA A 170 14.57 4.18 3.29
C ALA A 170 15.23 5.47 2.84
N ILE A 171 15.00 5.88 1.60
CA ILE A 171 15.64 7.08 1.07
C ILE A 171 14.68 8.24 1.31
N ASN A 172 15.19 9.37 1.80
CA ASN A 172 14.48 10.63 1.66
C ASN A 172 14.11 10.82 0.19
N GLN A 173 13.03 11.56 -0.05
CA GLN A 173 12.61 11.87 -1.41
C GLN A 173 13.79 12.47 -2.20
N ASP A 174 14.58 13.37 -1.60
CA ASP A 174 15.77 14.01 -2.20
C ASP A 174 16.96 13.07 -2.52
N GLY A 175 16.85 11.77 -2.23
CA GLY A 175 17.92 10.81 -2.51
C GLY A 175 19.11 10.89 -1.55
N SER A 176 19.09 11.79 -0.56
CA SER A 176 20.29 12.25 0.16
C SER A 176 20.43 11.72 1.59
N LEU A 177 19.34 11.26 2.21
CA LEU A 177 19.32 10.85 3.61
C LEU A 177 18.67 9.47 3.79
N GLU A 178 19.23 8.67 4.69
CA GLU A 178 18.57 7.46 5.18
C GLU A 178 17.48 7.85 6.20
N LEU A 179 16.22 7.62 5.82
CA LEU A 179 15.04 7.73 6.66
C LEU A 179 14.80 6.45 7.46
N ASP A 180 14.33 6.65 8.69
CA ASP A 180 13.75 5.55 9.46
C ASP A 180 12.36 5.21 8.87
N ASP A 181 12.24 4.00 8.33
CA ASP A 181 11.01 3.43 7.77
C ASP A 181 10.03 2.92 8.84
N VAL A 182 10.33 3.22 10.11
CA VAL A 182 9.50 2.93 11.28
C VAL A 182 9.12 1.45 11.36
N THR A 183 10.03 0.59 10.92
CA THR A 183 9.84 -0.86 10.88
C THR A 183 10.48 -1.53 12.07
N PRO A 184 9.78 -2.46 12.74
CA PRO A 184 10.40 -3.23 13.80
C PRO A 184 11.45 -4.21 13.27
N ASP A 185 12.42 -4.54 14.13
CA ASP A 185 13.45 -5.55 13.83
C ASP A 185 12.92 -6.95 13.51
N MET A 186 11.68 -7.24 13.93
CA MET A 186 10.99 -8.51 13.77
C MET A 186 10.56 -8.81 12.33
N ALA A 187 10.49 -7.80 11.46
CA ALA A 187 10.03 -7.94 10.09
C ALA A 187 10.99 -7.24 9.12
N LYS A 188 11.59 -8.00 8.21
CA LYS A 188 12.51 -7.47 7.18
C LYS A 188 12.14 -8.00 5.81
N ILE A 189 12.04 -7.10 4.84
CA ILE A 189 11.72 -7.40 3.44
C ILE A 189 12.83 -6.80 2.60
N ARG A 190 13.53 -7.65 1.84
CA ARG A 190 14.72 -7.27 1.08
C ARG A 190 14.64 -7.78 -0.34
N TYR A 191 15.11 -6.95 -1.25
CA TYR A 191 15.26 -7.27 -2.65
C TYR A 191 16.74 -7.20 -3.03
N GLY A 192 17.16 -8.03 -3.97
CA GLY A 192 18.53 -7.95 -4.46
C GLY A 192 18.83 -8.82 -5.67
N ILE A 193 19.83 -8.40 -6.43
CA ILE A 193 20.47 -9.22 -7.45
C ILE A 193 21.47 -10.12 -6.75
N LYS A 194 21.27 -11.42 -6.86
CA LYS A 194 22.06 -12.45 -6.22
C LYS A 194 22.78 -13.28 -7.28
N VAL A 195 24.08 -13.47 -7.08
CA VAL A 195 24.95 -14.25 -7.96
C VAL A 195 25.45 -15.47 -7.20
N ARG A 196 25.38 -16.65 -7.83
CA ARG A 196 25.91 -17.90 -7.27
C ARG A 196 26.71 -18.64 -8.32
N VAL A 197 27.96 -18.94 -8.00
CA VAL A 197 28.81 -19.83 -8.78
C VAL A 197 28.83 -21.18 -8.09
N THR A 198 28.51 -22.24 -8.83
CA THR A 198 28.39 -23.59 -8.28
C THR A 198 29.33 -24.58 -8.95
N ARG A 199 29.72 -25.59 -8.18
CA ARG A 199 30.49 -26.76 -8.63
C ARG A 199 29.90 -28.01 -8.00
N ARG A 200 29.66 -29.03 -8.80
CA ARG A 200 29.30 -30.39 -8.39
C ARG A 200 30.52 -31.04 -7.77
N ARG A 201 30.36 -31.47 -6.52
CA ARG A 201 31.40 -32.21 -5.80
C ARG A 201 31.53 -33.60 -6.39
N GLU A 202 32.76 -34.02 -6.64
CA GLU A 202 33.07 -35.34 -7.21
C GLU A 202 32.77 -36.49 -6.23
N VAL A 203 32.78 -36.21 -4.92
CA VAL A 203 32.60 -37.22 -3.85
C VAL A 203 31.15 -37.67 -3.69
N ASP A 204 30.19 -36.73 -3.73
CA ASP A 204 28.77 -36.98 -3.42
C ASP A 204 27.80 -36.51 -4.52
N GLY A 205 28.32 -35.97 -5.62
CA GLY A 205 27.52 -35.45 -6.74
C GLY A 205 26.69 -34.20 -6.39
N LYS A 206 26.84 -33.62 -5.20
CA LYS A 206 26.04 -32.46 -4.77
C LYS A 206 26.60 -31.16 -5.33
N GLN A 207 25.73 -30.25 -5.74
CA GLN A 207 26.12 -28.88 -6.08
C GLN A 207 26.56 -28.13 -4.81
N ALA A 208 27.79 -27.64 -4.82
CA ALA A 208 28.35 -26.77 -3.81
C ALA A 208 28.49 -25.35 -4.36
N VAL A 209 28.15 -24.36 -3.54
CA VAL A 209 28.36 -22.94 -3.86
C VAL A 209 29.82 -22.60 -3.57
N ILE A 210 30.58 -22.22 -4.60
CA ILE A 210 31.99 -21.85 -4.48
C ILE A 210 32.17 -20.33 -4.33
N ALA A 211 31.24 -19.54 -4.88
CA ALA A 211 31.16 -18.11 -4.67
C ALA A 211 29.69 -17.67 -4.65
N GLU A 212 29.37 -16.71 -3.79
CA GLU A 212 28.04 -16.10 -3.72
C GLU A 212 28.19 -14.65 -3.27
N ASP A 213 27.49 -13.75 -3.94
CA ASP A 213 27.39 -12.35 -3.52
C ASP A 213 26.01 -11.79 -3.89
N GLN A 214 25.63 -10.67 -3.26
CA GLN A 214 24.32 -10.06 -3.45
C GLN A 214 24.37 -8.53 -3.35
N ARG A 215 23.79 -7.86 -4.35
CA ARG A 215 23.54 -6.40 -4.35
C ARG A 215 22.09 -6.14 -3.95
N TYR A 216 21.90 -5.40 -2.86
CA TYR A 216 20.56 -5.03 -2.40
C TYR A 216 19.97 -3.88 -3.21
N LEU A 217 18.65 -3.92 -3.40
CA LEU A 217 17.85 -2.89 -4.08
C LEU A 217 16.76 -2.37 -3.14
N HIS A 218 16.33 -1.13 -3.34
CA HIS A 218 15.16 -0.58 -2.68
C HIS A 218 13.97 -0.66 -3.65
N ILE A 219 12.93 -1.42 -3.33
CA ILE A 219 11.74 -1.57 -4.17
C ILE A 219 10.55 -0.96 -3.42
N THR A 220 9.90 0.02 -4.03
CA THR A 220 8.63 0.59 -3.56
C THR A 220 7.58 0.33 -4.63
N PRO A 221 6.84 -0.79 -4.53
CA PRO A 221 5.85 -1.19 -5.54
C PRO A 221 4.73 -0.15 -5.71
N HIS A 222 4.05 -0.15 -6.85
CA HIS A 222 2.84 0.63 -7.01
C HIS A 222 1.70 0.08 -6.14
N TYR A 223 1.06 0.96 -5.37
CA TYR A 223 -0.12 0.65 -4.56
C TYR A 223 -1.22 1.65 -4.88
N VAL A 224 -2.35 1.17 -5.36
CA VAL A 224 -3.55 1.99 -5.59
C VAL A 224 -4.38 2.14 -4.32
N GLU A 225 -5.25 3.16 -4.31
CA GLU A 225 -6.24 3.33 -3.25
C GLU A 225 -7.16 2.09 -3.17
N ALA A 226 -7.31 1.57 -1.95
CA ALA A 226 -8.28 0.51 -1.67
C ALA A 226 -9.46 1.10 -0.91
N PRO A 227 -10.65 0.48 -0.96
CA PRO A 227 -11.75 0.89 -0.09
C PRO A 227 -11.33 0.84 1.39
N PRO A 228 -11.75 1.81 2.22
CA PRO A 228 -11.44 1.79 3.64
C PRO A 228 -12.05 0.54 4.28
N PRO A 229 -11.38 -0.09 5.26
CA PRO A 229 -11.92 -1.24 5.97
C PRO A 229 -13.23 -0.84 6.69
N MET A 230 -14.37 -1.34 6.21
CA MET A 230 -15.70 -0.95 6.71
C MET A 230 -16.03 -1.51 8.10
N ASP A 231 -15.32 -2.55 8.54
CA ASP A 231 -15.89 -3.52 9.51
C ASP A 231 -14.94 -3.85 10.67
N ASP A 232 -14.23 -2.85 11.17
CA ASP A 232 -13.47 -3.00 12.42
C ASP A 232 -14.01 -1.97 13.41
N ASN A 233 -14.60 -2.45 14.51
CA ASN A 233 -15.14 -1.63 15.62
C ASN A 233 -14.02 -0.86 16.38
N THR A 234 -12.88 -0.69 15.73
CA THR A 234 -11.64 -0.03 16.16
C THR A 234 -11.58 1.42 15.68
N PHE A 235 -12.22 1.74 14.55
CA PHE A 235 -12.34 3.09 14.03
C PHE A 235 -13.50 3.85 14.69
N VAL A 236 -13.34 5.16 14.80
CA VAL A 236 -14.30 6.07 15.43
C VAL A 236 -14.44 7.29 14.52
N PHE A 237 -15.43 7.22 13.62
CA PHE A 237 -15.74 8.28 12.65
C PHE A 237 -16.54 9.42 13.25
N LYS A 238 -17.33 9.15 14.30
CA LYS A 238 -18.23 10.10 14.94
C LYS A 238 -18.12 10.02 16.45
N LYS A 239 -18.13 11.17 17.11
CA LYS A 239 -18.17 11.27 18.56
C LYS A 239 -19.09 12.40 18.99
N GLU A 240 -19.92 12.09 19.97
CA GLU A 240 -20.91 13.02 20.48
C GLU A 240 -20.79 13.14 22.00
N LYS A 241 -20.91 14.36 22.50
CA LYS A 241 -20.91 14.64 23.94
C LYS A 241 -21.87 15.78 24.27
N GLU A 242 -22.49 15.68 25.44
CA GLU A 242 -23.14 16.82 26.09
C GLU A 242 -22.09 17.79 26.63
N ILE A 243 -22.22 19.06 26.27
CA ILE A 243 -21.41 20.16 26.77
C ILE A 243 -22.18 20.85 27.89
N ARG A 244 -21.52 21.08 29.01
CA ARG A 244 -22.09 21.80 30.17
C ARG A 244 -21.62 23.26 30.17
N LYS A 245 -22.38 24.16 30.77
CA LYS A 245 -22.00 25.58 30.96
C LYS A 245 -20.89 25.76 32.03
N GLY A 246 -20.60 24.72 32.81
CA GLY A 246 -19.61 24.71 33.91
C GLY A 246 -19.80 23.51 34.84
N LEU A 247 -18.96 23.37 35.88
CA LEU A 247 -18.97 22.22 36.79
C LEU A 247 -20.26 22.11 37.63
N PHE A 248 -20.89 23.26 37.91
CA PHE A 248 -22.16 23.38 38.64
C PHE A 248 -23.27 24.07 37.84
N LYS A 249 -23.03 24.36 36.55
CA LYS A 249 -24.02 25.02 35.66
C LYS A 249 -24.66 23.96 34.75
N GLY A 250 -25.91 24.18 34.37
CA GLY A 250 -26.70 23.28 33.53
C GLY A 250 -26.11 23.00 32.13
N LYS A 251 -26.85 22.25 31.31
CA LYS A 251 -26.41 21.86 29.95
C LYS A 251 -26.31 23.09 29.04
N LEU A 252 -25.25 23.16 28.24
CA LEU A 252 -25.08 24.15 27.17
C LEU A 252 -25.71 23.65 25.87
N GLY A 253 -25.45 22.38 25.55
CA GLY A 253 -25.94 21.73 24.34
C GLY A 253 -25.20 20.44 24.07
N ARG A 254 -25.35 19.91 22.86
CA ARG A 254 -24.77 18.65 22.41
C ARG A 254 -23.86 18.92 21.23
N LEU A 255 -22.60 18.53 21.34
CA LEU A 255 -21.62 18.68 20.27
C LEU A 255 -21.33 17.32 19.65
N VAL A 256 -21.56 17.22 18.35
CA VAL A 256 -21.21 16.11 17.48
C VAL A 256 -19.98 16.51 16.67
N VAL A 257 -18.99 15.64 16.62
CA VAL A 257 -17.80 15.78 15.78
C VAL A 257 -17.71 14.52 14.94
N GLN A 258 -17.65 14.67 13.62
CA GLN A 258 -17.54 13.56 12.70
C GLN A 258 -16.53 13.83 11.59
N ALA A 259 -15.96 12.78 11.03
CA ALA A 259 -15.04 12.84 9.91
C ALA A 259 -15.06 11.53 9.14
N ASP A 260 -14.95 11.63 7.83
CA ASP A 260 -14.79 10.49 6.94
C ASP A 260 -13.29 10.13 6.81
N PRO A 261 -12.94 8.90 6.37
CA PRO A 261 -11.58 8.56 5.98
C PRO A 261 -11.00 9.63 5.04
N PRO A 262 -9.80 10.17 5.33
CA PRO A 262 -9.13 11.05 4.38
C PRO A 262 -8.69 10.25 3.15
N ARG A 263 -8.43 10.96 2.05
CA ARG A 263 -7.77 10.36 0.87
C ARG A 263 -6.41 9.76 1.27
N PRO A 264 -5.92 8.73 0.57
CA PRO A 264 -4.62 8.16 0.84
C PRO A 264 -3.49 9.19 0.76
N MET A 265 -2.46 8.96 1.57
CA MET A 265 -1.19 9.66 1.42
C MET A 265 -0.36 8.99 0.35
N GLU A 266 -0.20 9.64 -0.79
CA GLU A 266 0.54 9.09 -1.92
C GLU A 266 2.04 9.43 -1.81
N ASN A 267 2.88 8.40 -1.80
CA ASN A 267 4.33 8.49 -1.97
C ASN A 267 4.69 8.39 -3.45
N LYS A 268 5.31 9.43 -4.00
CA LYS A 268 5.82 9.41 -5.39
C LYS A 268 7.28 9.01 -5.37
N SER A 269 7.61 7.81 -5.85
CA SER A 269 8.99 7.28 -5.77
C SER A 269 9.99 8.05 -6.63
N HIS A 270 9.52 8.77 -7.66
CA HIS A 270 10.37 9.51 -8.62
C HIS A 270 10.47 11.01 -8.30
N ASP A 271 9.55 11.57 -7.49
CA ASP A 271 9.58 12.99 -7.15
C ASP A 271 10.26 13.22 -5.81
N SER A 272 11.52 13.62 -5.94
CA SER A 272 12.41 13.87 -4.83
C SER A 272 12.02 15.05 -3.92
N LYS A 273 11.07 15.88 -4.34
CA LYS A 273 10.56 17.03 -3.58
C LYS A 273 9.15 16.79 -3.04
N HIS A 274 8.48 15.69 -3.43
CA HIS A 274 7.08 15.44 -3.09
C HIS A 274 6.92 14.83 -1.71
N ARG A 275 6.47 15.65 -0.76
CA ARG A 275 6.11 15.17 0.58
C ARG A 275 4.68 14.64 0.60
N ALA A 276 4.53 13.32 0.78
CA ALA A 276 3.22 12.68 0.93
C ALA A 276 2.38 13.39 1.99
N SER A 277 1.16 13.76 1.60
CA SER A 277 0.23 14.51 2.43
C SER A 277 -1.21 14.25 2.02
N THR A 278 -2.13 14.52 2.94
CA THR A 278 -3.58 14.44 2.74
C THR A 278 -4.26 15.47 3.65
N THR A 279 -5.57 15.66 3.49
CA THR A 279 -6.37 16.53 4.36
C THR A 279 -7.56 15.74 4.91
N ALA A 280 -7.71 15.74 6.23
CA ALA A 280 -8.89 15.22 6.90
C ALA A 280 -9.85 16.37 7.23
N THR A 281 -11.14 16.17 6.99
CA THR A 281 -12.17 17.18 7.25
C THR A 281 -12.96 16.82 8.51
N LEU A 282 -12.94 17.68 9.53
CA LEU A 282 -13.82 17.55 10.69
C LEU A 282 -15.08 18.36 10.48
N ASN A 283 -16.22 17.68 10.53
CA ASN A 283 -17.55 18.26 10.50
C ASN A 283 -18.09 18.33 11.94
N LEU A 284 -18.35 19.54 12.41
CA LEU A 284 -18.87 19.80 13.75
C LEU A 284 -20.34 20.21 13.65
N THR A 285 -21.16 19.67 14.53
CA THR A 285 -22.56 20.05 14.68
C THR A 285 -22.87 20.27 16.16
N PHE A 286 -23.24 21.49 16.53
CA PHE A 286 -23.66 21.84 17.87
C PHE A 286 -25.16 22.09 17.91
N ILE A 287 -25.85 21.32 18.74
CA ILE A 287 -27.29 21.44 18.99
C ILE A 287 -27.44 22.09 20.37
N PRO A 288 -27.82 23.37 20.44
CA PRO A 288 -28.03 24.07 21.70
C PRO A 288 -29.20 23.47 22.48
N THR A 289 -29.17 23.58 23.82
CA THR A 289 -30.33 23.22 24.67
C THR A 289 -31.38 24.34 24.73
N ASP A 290 -30.98 25.56 24.38
CA ASP A 290 -31.78 26.79 24.44
C ASP A 290 -31.36 27.67 23.26
N ASP A 291 -32.30 28.31 22.56
CA ASP A 291 -32.01 29.12 21.36
C ASP A 291 -31.08 30.30 21.61
N ALA A 292 -31.00 30.77 22.87
CA ALA A 292 -30.05 31.80 23.28
C ALA A 292 -28.61 31.27 23.48
N ALA A 293 -28.39 29.95 23.46
CA ALA A 293 -27.08 29.36 23.70
C ALA A 293 -26.17 29.45 22.47
N GLU A 294 -24.99 30.04 22.66
CA GLU A 294 -23.94 30.08 21.67
C GLU A 294 -23.08 28.81 21.69
N PRO A 295 -22.48 28.44 20.54
CA PRO A 295 -21.61 27.28 20.46
C PRO A 295 -20.33 27.45 21.28
N PRO A 296 -19.75 26.36 21.79
CA PRO A 296 -18.56 26.43 22.63
C PRO A 296 -17.32 26.88 21.85
N LYS A 297 -16.36 27.49 22.56
CA LYS A 297 -15.09 27.89 21.97
C LYS A 297 -14.23 26.66 21.66
N LEU A 298 -13.72 26.60 20.44
CA LEU A 298 -12.81 25.54 20.03
C LEU A 298 -11.39 25.84 20.53
N GLY A 299 -10.72 24.81 21.06
CA GLY A 299 -9.36 24.88 21.55
C GLY A 299 -8.36 24.48 20.46
N ASN A 300 -7.62 23.40 20.71
CA ASN A 300 -6.61 22.85 19.81
C ASN A 300 -7.12 21.61 19.06
N VAL A 301 -6.63 21.42 17.85
CA VAL A 301 -6.64 20.13 17.14
C VAL A 301 -5.24 19.55 17.14
N THR A 302 -5.12 18.32 17.63
CA THR A 302 -3.89 17.52 17.60
C THR A 302 -4.11 16.33 16.70
N THR A 303 -3.15 16.06 15.81
CA THR A 303 -3.14 14.89 14.95
C THR A 303 -1.97 13.98 15.28
N LYS A 304 -2.22 12.68 15.26
CA LYS A 304 -1.20 11.66 15.41
C LYS A 304 -1.43 10.59 14.35
N ILE A 305 -0.35 10.08 13.79
CA ILE A 305 -0.39 8.88 12.96
C ILE A 305 0.07 7.70 13.80
N LYS A 306 -0.73 6.65 13.81
CA LYS A 306 -0.40 5.39 14.43
C LYS A 306 -0.20 4.36 13.34
N TYR A 307 0.94 3.69 13.38
CA TYR A 307 1.23 2.63 12.44
C TYR A 307 1.27 1.29 13.16
N ARG A 308 0.90 0.23 12.45
CA ARG A 308 0.91 -1.15 12.93
C ARG A 308 1.58 -2.05 11.93
N THR A 309 2.52 -2.85 12.41
CA THR A 309 3.17 -3.89 11.63
C THR A 309 2.76 -5.23 12.20
N PHE A 310 2.04 -6.01 11.41
CA PHE A 310 1.72 -7.40 11.71
C PHE A 310 2.77 -8.28 11.05
N TYR A 311 3.24 -9.29 11.76
CA TYR A 311 4.22 -10.23 11.23
C TYR A 311 3.99 -11.60 11.82
N SER A 312 4.09 -12.65 11.01
CA SER A 312 3.84 -14.02 11.47
C SER A 312 4.88 -15.00 10.96
N THR A 313 5.23 -15.97 11.81
CA THR A 313 6.05 -17.12 11.44
C THR A 313 5.26 -18.17 10.65
N LYS A 314 3.93 -18.05 10.60
CA LYS A 314 3.05 -18.80 9.69
C LYS A 314 2.44 -17.87 8.64
N SER A 315 1.91 -18.46 7.58
CA SER A 315 1.18 -17.70 6.57
C SER A 315 -0.10 -17.12 7.16
N ILE A 316 -0.26 -15.81 7.09
CA ILE A 316 -1.46 -15.09 7.52
C ILE A 316 -2.59 -15.43 6.54
N ASN A 317 -3.80 -15.69 6.99
CA ASN A 317 -4.93 -16.08 6.12
C ASN A 317 -6.07 -15.06 6.07
N ILE A 318 -5.93 -13.97 6.81
CA ILE A 318 -6.90 -12.86 6.94
C ILE A 318 -6.20 -11.52 6.69
N ILE A 319 -6.97 -10.43 6.50
CA ILE A 319 -6.42 -9.08 6.72
C ILE A 319 -6.36 -8.86 8.25
N PRO A 320 -5.17 -8.67 8.85
CA PRO A 320 -5.07 -8.52 10.29
C PRO A 320 -5.82 -7.29 10.81
N GLN A 321 -6.47 -7.45 11.95
CA GLN A 321 -7.11 -6.40 12.73
C GLN A 321 -6.35 -6.18 14.04
N ARG A 322 -6.71 -5.13 14.80
CA ARG A 322 -6.01 -4.70 16.04
C ARG A 322 -5.81 -5.81 17.09
N LYS A 323 -6.69 -6.82 17.11
CA LYS A 323 -6.67 -7.91 18.09
C LYS A 323 -6.23 -9.26 17.49
N SER A 324 -5.86 -9.32 16.21
CA SER A 324 -5.54 -10.59 15.54
C SER A 324 -4.37 -11.33 16.21
N HIS A 325 -3.34 -10.61 16.67
CA HIS A 325 -2.20 -11.19 17.39
C HIS A 325 -2.55 -11.83 18.74
N LEU A 326 -3.73 -11.51 19.32
CA LEU A 326 -4.19 -12.15 20.56
C LEU A 326 -4.80 -13.53 20.30
N ILE A 327 -5.17 -13.81 19.05
CA ILE A 327 -5.84 -15.03 18.63
C ILE A 327 -4.83 -15.97 17.96
N ASP A 328 -3.93 -15.44 17.13
CA ASP A 328 -2.89 -16.22 16.46
C ASP A 328 -1.55 -16.14 17.24
N PRO A 329 -1.12 -17.23 17.91
CA PRO A 329 0.12 -17.24 18.69
C PRO A 329 1.39 -17.15 17.83
N TYR A 330 1.29 -17.33 16.51
CA TYR A 330 2.42 -17.18 15.59
C TYR A 330 2.58 -15.76 15.08
N MET A 331 1.58 -14.89 15.33
CA MET A 331 1.52 -13.52 14.88
C MET A 331 1.97 -12.56 15.99
N GLY A 332 2.99 -11.76 15.69
CA GLY A 332 3.33 -10.57 16.44
C GLY A 332 2.66 -9.33 15.88
N GLN A 333 2.54 -8.31 16.73
CA GLN A 333 2.12 -6.97 16.33
C GLN A 333 3.03 -5.94 16.98
N TYR A 334 3.64 -5.11 16.15
CA TYR A 334 4.33 -3.90 16.59
C TYR A 334 3.46 -2.68 16.31
N GLN A 335 3.43 -1.72 17.23
CA GLN A 335 2.72 -0.47 17.05
C GLN A 335 3.49 0.69 17.69
N GLU A 336 3.50 1.83 17.03
CA GLU A 336 3.99 3.09 17.59
C GLU A 336 3.14 4.25 17.03
N THR A 337 3.23 5.42 17.66
CA THR A 337 2.43 6.59 17.34
C THR A 337 3.32 7.82 17.25
N ILE A 338 3.23 8.53 16.14
CA ILE A 338 3.97 9.76 15.88
C ILE A 338 2.98 10.93 15.93
N THR A 339 3.31 11.96 16.70
CA THR A 339 2.52 13.20 16.70
C THR A 339 2.92 14.02 15.48
N LEU A 340 1.94 14.37 14.64
CA LEU A 340 2.18 15.10 13.39
C LEU A 340 2.07 16.61 13.59
N SER A 341 0.95 17.07 14.17
CA SER A 341 0.70 18.49 14.39
C SER A 341 -0.18 18.73 15.62
N SER A 342 -0.03 19.92 16.21
CA SER A 342 -0.95 20.45 17.20
C SER A 342 -1.14 21.94 16.95
N ARG A 343 -2.36 22.35 16.58
CA ARG A 343 -2.67 23.74 16.21
C ARG A 343 -3.86 24.27 16.99
N ALA A 344 -3.81 25.55 17.37
CA ALA A 344 -4.95 26.25 17.94
C ALA A 344 -5.96 26.62 16.83
N LEU A 345 -7.25 26.43 17.10
CA LEU A 345 -8.33 26.73 16.15
C LEU A 345 -8.84 28.17 16.29
N ASN A 346 -7.91 29.12 16.37
CA ASN A 346 -8.27 30.53 16.49
C ASN A 346 -8.98 30.99 15.21
N GLY A 347 -10.17 31.58 15.36
CA GLY A 347 -10.90 32.20 14.25
C GLY A 347 -11.82 31.27 13.44
N ILE A 348 -12.03 30.02 13.85
CA ILE A 348 -13.08 29.18 13.25
C ILE A 348 -14.45 29.78 13.59
N LYS A 349 -15.23 30.12 12.55
CA LYS A 349 -16.55 30.71 12.68
C LYS A 349 -17.62 29.63 12.60
N TRP A 350 -18.48 29.60 13.60
CA TRP A 350 -19.69 28.79 13.56
C TRP A 350 -20.72 29.41 12.61
N ARG A 351 -21.33 28.58 11.78
CA ARG A 351 -22.45 28.93 10.91
C ARG A 351 -23.74 28.43 11.54
N ARG A 352 -24.82 29.21 11.47
CA ARG A 352 -26.15 28.80 11.98
C ARG A 352 -26.93 28.16 10.82
N GLY A 353 -27.50 26.98 11.05
CA GLY A 353 -28.40 26.29 10.12
C GLY A 353 -29.82 26.22 10.70
N ARG A 354 -30.82 26.15 9.81
CA ARG A 354 -32.22 25.89 10.15
C ARG A 354 -32.61 24.55 9.50
N ILE A 355 -33.25 23.65 10.24
CA ILE A 355 -33.61 22.30 9.75
C ILE A 355 -34.64 22.35 8.60
N ALA A 356 -35.25 23.51 8.32
CA ALA A 356 -36.19 23.72 7.23
C ALA A 356 -35.55 24.07 5.85
N ASP A 357 -34.22 24.15 5.72
CA ASP A 357 -33.56 24.39 4.41
C ASP A 357 -33.36 23.05 3.66
N PRO A 358 -34.13 22.76 2.59
CA PRO A 358 -34.05 21.47 1.88
C PRO A 358 -32.89 21.41 0.87
N GLU A 359 -32.09 22.47 0.72
CA GLU A 359 -31.08 22.56 -0.35
C GLU A 359 -29.71 21.96 -0.01
N HIS A 360 -29.56 21.27 1.13
CA HIS A 360 -28.32 20.56 1.48
C HIS A 360 -28.50 19.07 1.80
N ASP A 361 -29.69 18.52 1.59
CA ASP A 361 -29.89 17.06 1.62
C ASP A 361 -29.89 16.49 0.19
N SER A 362 -28.73 16.57 -0.46
CA SER A 362 -28.43 15.75 -1.62
C SER A 362 -26.98 15.31 -1.57
N THR A 363 -26.73 14.17 -0.91
CA THR A 363 -26.04 12.99 -1.48
C THR A 363 -25.94 11.91 -0.40
N TYR A 364 -27.06 11.42 0.14
CA TYR A 364 -27.08 10.10 0.80
C TYR A 364 -28.45 9.47 0.55
N GLY A 365 -28.45 8.42 -0.27
CA GLY A 365 -29.66 7.85 -0.83
C GLY A 365 -30.54 7.12 0.18
N SER A 366 -31.85 7.19 -0.07
CA SER A 366 -32.72 6.02 0.09
C SER A 366 -33.92 6.15 -0.84
N ARG A 367 -33.85 5.43 -1.98
CA ARG A 367 -35.03 5.05 -2.76
C ARG A 367 -35.62 3.80 -2.14
N ARG A 368 -36.87 3.87 -1.70
CA ARG A 368 -37.90 2.84 -1.40
C ARG A 368 -38.78 3.44 -0.29
N GLY A 369 -40.09 3.63 -0.37
CA GLY A 369 -41.13 3.21 -1.29
C GLY A 369 -42.44 3.17 -0.49
N SER A 370 -43.49 3.78 -1.05
CA SER A 370 -44.95 3.64 -0.80
C SER A 370 -45.60 4.04 0.55
N ASP A 371 -46.55 4.97 0.38
CA ASP A 371 -47.93 5.04 0.90
C ASP A 371 -48.24 4.92 2.39
N MET A 372 -48.87 5.96 2.95
CA MET A 372 -50.32 5.98 3.24
C MET A 372 -50.77 7.33 3.83
N SER A 373 -51.82 7.88 3.20
CA SER A 373 -52.96 8.61 3.78
C SER A 373 -52.87 10.08 4.24
N ASP A 374 -53.73 10.87 3.57
CA ASP A 374 -54.33 12.13 3.97
C ASP A 374 -54.97 12.08 5.38
N CYS A 375 -54.71 13.11 6.19
CA CYS A 375 -55.76 13.81 6.91
C CYS A 375 -55.36 15.26 7.18
N GLY A 376 -56.15 16.18 6.61
CA GLY A 376 -56.05 17.60 6.92
C GLY A 376 -56.42 17.84 8.38
N SER A 377 -55.57 18.61 9.07
CA SER A 377 -55.96 19.33 10.28
C SER A 377 -55.07 20.56 10.40
N THR A 378 -55.67 21.69 10.05
CA THR A 378 -55.19 23.04 10.35
C THR A 378 -54.93 23.17 11.84
N SER A 379 -53.66 23.10 12.22
CA SER A 379 -53.16 23.70 13.45
C SER A 379 -51.86 24.40 13.12
N SER A 380 -51.95 25.72 13.07
CA SER A 380 -50.83 26.64 13.04
C SER A 380 -50.04 26.50 14.34
N PHE A 381 -49.16 25.51 14.38
CA PHE A 381 -48.00 25.49 15.24
C PHE A 381 -46.80 25.77 14.34
N SER A 382 -46.18 26.92 14.53
CA SER A 382 -44.83 27.17 14.07
C SER A 382 -43.91 26.15 14.75
N THR A 383 -43.72 24.98 14.13
CA THR A 383 -42.60 24.10 14.43
C THR A 383 -41.34 24.83 14.01
N GLU A 384 -40.84 25.72 14.87
CA GLU A 384 -39.51 26.28 14.76
C GLU A 384 -38.54 25.10 14.81
N SER A 385 -38.06 24.72 13.64
CA SER A 385 -36.97 23.75 13.49
C SER A 385 -35.82 24.13 14.43
N PRO A 386 -35.30 23.21 15.27
CA PRO A 386 -34.28 23.56 16.24
C PRO A 386 -33.08 24.22 15.55
N ASN A 387 -32.69 25.39 16.04
CA ASN A 387 -31.50 26.08 15.59
C ASN A 387 -30.28 25.19 15.88
N TYR A 388 -29.43 24.94 14.89
CA TYR A 388 -28.15 24.26 15.11
C TYR A 388 -27.01 25.09 14.55
N TYR A 389 -25.81 24.83 15.05
CA TYR A 389 -24.59 25.43 14.54
C TYR A 389 -23.71 24.36 13.92
N TYR A 390 -23.00 24.72 12.85
CA TYR A 390 -22.04 23.84 12.23
C TYR A 390 -20.75 24.57 11.88
N ALA A 391 -19.65 23.81 11.84
CA ALA A 391 -18.35 24.29 11.43
C ALA A 391 -17.57 23.17 10.76
N GLU A 392 -16.72 23.53 9.81
CA GLU A 392 -15.83 22.61 9.11
C GLU A 392 -14.38 22.98 9.41
N ILE A 393 -13.54 21.97 9.63
CA ILE A 393 -12.13 22.16 9.96
C ILE A 393 -11.29 21.27 9.07
N LEU A 394 -10.53 21.89 8.17
CA LEU A 394 -9.57 21.20 7.29
C LEU A 394 -8.26 20.94 8.03
N VAL A 395 -7.95 19.68 8.30
CA VAL A 395 -6.80 19.23 9.06
C VAL A 395 -5.75 18.66 8.10
N PRO A 396 -4.68 19.42 7.76
CA PRO A 396 -3.61 18.91 6.92
C PRO A 396 -2.79 17.87 7.67
N VAL A 397 -2.49 16.78 6.97
CA VAL A 397 -1.72 15.63 7.45
C VAL A 397 -0.57 15.42 6.47
N SER A 398 0.67 15.38 6.97
CA SER A 398 1.85 15.21 6.10
C SER A 398 2.84 14.25 6.74
N GLN A 399 3.57 13.50 5.91
CA GLN A 399 4.61 12.58 6.36
C GLN A 399 5.66 13.32 7.21
N PRO A 400 6.13 12.80 8.36
CA PRO A 400 7.20 13.45 9.15
C PRO A 400 8.50 13.61 8.35
N GLN A 401 9.26 14.68 8.59
CA GLN A 401 10.50 14.96 7.81
C GLN A 401 11.58 13.88 7.95
N ASN A 402 11.68 13.23 9.12
CA ASN A 402 12.74 12.27 9.44
C ASN A 402 12.25 10.82 9.44
N LYS A 403 11.04 10.55 8.93
CA LYS A 403 10.47 9.20 8.88
C LYS A 403 9.93 8.93 7.48
N ALA A 404 10.22 7.74 6.96
CA ALA A 404 9.53 7.23 5.78
C ALA A 404 8.29 6.46 6.23
N LEU A 405 7.19 6.61 5.51
CA LEU A 405 5.99 5.80 5.72
C LEU A 405 5.92 4.79 4.58
N PRO A 406 6.29 3.52 4.79
CA PRO A 406 6.06 2.48 3.79
C PRO A 406 4.58 2.45 3.35
N PRO A 407 4.28 1.97 2.13
CA PRO A 407 2.91 1.77 1.71
C PRO A 407 2.11 0.88 2.67
N THR A 408 0.79 1.04 2.65
CA THR A 408 -0.14 0.11 3.29
C THR A 408 -0.19 -1.15 2.45
N PHE A 409 0.23 -2.28 3.01
CA PHE A 409 0.30 -3.55 2.29
C PHE A 409 0.01 -4.74 3.18
N GLN A 410 -0.27 -5.87 2.54
CA GLN A 410 -0.43 -7.15 3.22
C GLN A 410 0.16 -8.27 2.37
N SER A 411 1.05 -9.05 2.95
CA SER A 411 1.67 -10.22 2.34
C SER A 411 1.43 -11.47 3.19
N CYS A 412 1.83 -12.63 2.68
CA CYS A 412 1.73 -13.91 3.39
C CYS A 412 2.31 -13.89 4.82
N HIS A 413 3.31 -13.04 5.11
CA HIS A 413 3.98 -13.05 6.43
C HIS A 413 4.00 -11.70 7.13
N VAL A 414 3.76 -10.60 6.43
CA VAL A 414 3.92 -9.24 6.97
C VAL A 414 2.85 -8.32 6.41
N GLY A 415 2.30 -7.44 7.25
CA GLY A 415 1.40 -6.37 6.83
C GLY A 415 1.68 -5.07 7.56
N ARG A 416 1.40 -3.95 6.90
CA ARG A 416 1.53 -2.59 7.43
C ARG A 416 0.19 -1.84 7.28
N GLN A 417 -0.28 -1.24 8.36
CA GLN A 417 -1.52 -0.45 8.40
C GLN A 417 -1.34 0.86 9.17
N TYR A 418 -2.13 1.88 8.83
CA TYR A 418 -2.11 3.19 9.47
C TYR A 418 -3.49 3.60 10.01
N GLU A 419 -3.48 4.36 11.11
CA GLU A 419 -4.63 4.95 11.80
C GLU A 419 -4.30 6.42 12.06
N LEU A 420 -5.21 7.31 11.69
CA LEU A 420 -5.12 8.74 11.96
C LEU A 420 -5.96 9.05 13.21
N ASP A 421 -5.27 9.39 14.30
CA ASP A 421 -5.88 9.85 15.55
C ASP A 421 -6.01 11.38 15.51
N ILE A 422 -7.25 11.88 15.50
CA ILE A 422 -7.53 13.32 15.57
C ILE A 422 -8.19 13.63 16.91
N SER A 423 -7.55 14.50 17.70
CA SER A 423 -8.06 14.99 18.98
C SER A 423 -8.44 16.47 18.87
N LEU A 424 -9.73 16.76 18.93
CA LEU A 424 -10.26 18.12 19.03
C LEU A 424 -10.53 18.45 20.50
N SER A 425 -9.95 19.52 21.01
CA SER A 425 -10.26 20.07 22.33
C SER A 425 -11.23 21.24 22.21
N VAL A 426 -12.17 21.30 23.16
CA VAL A 426 -13.22 22.32 23.24
C VAL A 426 -13.17 22.91 24.65
N ASP A 427 -13.14 24.23 24.73
CA ASP A 427 -13.10 24.96 25.98
C ASP A 427 -14.53 25.05 26.54
N ILE A 428 -14.77 24.40 27.68
CA ILE A 428 -16.05 24.43 28.40
C ILE A 428 -16.11 25.64 29.32
N SER A 429 -15.01 25.93 30.00
CA SER A 429 -14.83 27.13 30.81
C SER A 429 -13.34 27.49 30.81
N SER A 430 -12.97 28.61 31.44
CA SER A 430 -11.58 29.07 31.51
C SER A 430 -10.59 28.03 32.08
N ARG A 431 -11.06 27.00 32.80
CA ARG A 431 -10.22 25.94 33.38
C ARG A 431 -10.59 24.51 32.96
N LEU A 432 -11.64 24.32 32.17
CA LEU A 432 -12.15 22.99 31.81
C LEU A 432 -12.21 22.82 30.31
N LYS A 433 -11.62 21.72 29.83
CA LYS A 433 -11.63 21.33 28.42
C LYS A 433 -12.25 19.95 28.26
N SER A 434 -13.00 19.76 27.18
CA SER A 434 -13.45 18.44 26.72
C SER A 434 -12.73 18.07 25.44
N SER A 435 -12.36 16.80 25.30
CA SER A 435 -11.71 16.27 24.10
C SER A 435 -12.61 15.33 23.31
N PHE A 436 -12.58 15.44 21.99
CA PHE A 436 -13.23 14.58 21.03
C PHE A 436 -12.12 13.86 20.25
N ASN A 437 -12.04 12.55 20.43
CA ASN A 437 -11.02 11.73 19.77
C ASN A 437 -11.70 10.88 18.70
N LEU A 438 -11.36 11.14 17.44
CA LEU A 438 -11.71 10.32 16.29
C LEU A 438 -10.51 9.44 15.91
N LYS A 439 -10.81 8.29 15.32
CA LYS A 439 -9.81 7.33 14.84
C LYS A 439 -10.22 6.92 13.43
N LEU A 440 -9.46 7.38 12.45
CA LEU A 440 -9.80 7.19 11.04
C LEU A 440 -8.81 6.19 10.42
N PRO A 441 -9.24 5.29 9.52
CA PRO A 441 -8.31 4.53 8.71
C PRO A 441 -7.53 5.51 7.83
N LEU A 442 -6.23 5.28 7.71
CA LEU A 442 -5.37 6.04 6.82
C LEU A 442 -4.65 5.04 5.92
N GLN A 443 -4.66 5.31 4.62
CA GLN A 443 -3.88 4.53 3.66
C GLN A 443 -2.66 5.35 3.23
N VAL A 444 -1.57 4.64 3.03
CA VAL A 444 -0.36 5.17 2.40
C VAL A 444 -0.19 4.38 1.11
N THR A 445 -0.19 5.08 -0.03
CA THR A 445 -0.06 4.51 -1.37
C THR A 445 1.27 4.89 -1.97
N SER A 446 1.62 4.30 -3.10
CA SER A 446 2.83 4.68 -3.85
C SER A 446 2.63 4.57 -5.35
N SER A 447 3.24 5.48 -6.09
CA SER A 447 3.14 5.55 -7.56
C SER A 447 4.51 5.71 -8.21
N GLY A 448 4.65 5.05 -9.36
CA GLY A 448 5.79 5.16 -10.27
C GLY A 448 5.60 6.21 -11.36
N GLU A 449 6.69 6.54 -12.07
CA GLU A 449 6.68 7.45 -13.23
C GLU A 449 5.85 6.90 -14.40
N HIS A 450 5.95 5.59 -14.65
CA HIS A 450 5.15 4.90 -15.65
C HIS A 450 3.65 4.89 -15.32
N ASP A 451 3.29 4.91 -14.04
CA ASP A 451 1.88 4.91 -13.62
C ASP A 451 1.26 6.32 -13.74
N LEU A 452 2.06 7.38 -13.55
CA LEU A 452 1.59 8.76 -13.78
C LEU A 452 1.25 8.98 -15.26
N ALA A 453 2.08 8.48 -16.18
CA ALA A 453 1.78 8.56 -17.62
C ALA A 453 0.49 7.82 -17.96
N ALA A 454 0.30 6.61 -17.43
CA ALA A 454 -0.92 5.84 -17.63
C ALA A 454 -2.17 6.49 -16.99
N GLN A 455 -2.01 7.13 -15.82
CA GLN A 455 -3.09 7.88 -15.16
C GLN A 455 -3.46 9.15 -15.94
N LEU A 456 -2.48 9.90 -16.45
CA LEU A 456 -2.72 11.06 -17.30
C LEU A 456 -3.43 10.65 -18.60
N GLU A 457 -2.98 9.58 -19.24
CA GLU A 457 -3.66 9.03 -20.42
C GLU A 457 -5.10 8.58 -20.07
N ALA A 458 -5.32 7.94 -18.93
CA ALA A 458 -6.64 7.51 -18.48
C ALA A 458 -7.58 8.66 -18.09
N GLU A 459 -7.06 9.77 -17.55
CA GLU A 459 -7.82 11.00 -17.30
C GLU A 459 -8.11 11.78 -18.59
N GLU A 460 -7.28 11.63 -19.63
CA GLU A 460 -7.52 12.23 -20.96
C GLU A 460 -8.60 11.49 -21.76
N LEU A 461 -8.82 10.19 -21.54
CA LEU A 461 -9.86 9.39 -22.21
C LEU A 461 -11.30 9.96 -22.07
N PRO A 462 -11.80 10.33 -20.88
CA PRO A 462 -13.12 10.93 -20.75
C PRO A 462 -13.21 12.32 -21.41
N ALA A 463 -12.11 13.09 -21.42
CA ALA A 463 -12.06 14.37 -22.12
C ALA A 463 -12.07 14.21 -23.65
N PHE A 464 -11.43 13.14 -24.16
CA PHE A 464 -11.49 12.76 -25.57
C PHE A 464 -12.88 12.25 -25.96
N GLU A 465 -13.52 11.39 -25.15
CA GLU A 465 -14.89 10.93 -25.41
C GLU A 465 -15.91 12.08 -25.40
N GLU A 466 -15.77 13.06 -24.50
CA GLU A 466 -16.62 14.27 -24.48
C GLU A 466 -16.49 15.08 -25.78
N PHE A 467 -15.32 15.10 -26.42
CA PHE A 467 -15.08 15.75 -27.71
C PHE A 467 -15.83 15.08 -28.87
N PHE A 468 -16.09 13.77 -28.79
CA PHE A 468 -16.84 13.00 -29.80
C PHE A 468 -18.32 12.78 -29.43
N THR A 469 -18.79 13.32 -28.30
CA THR A 469 -20.22 13.32 -28.02
C THR A 469 -20.96 14.20 -29.05
N PRO A 470 -21.96 13.67 -29.77
CA PRO A 470 -22.75 14.48 -30.70
C PRO A 470 -23.48 15.57 -29.94
N ARG A 471 -23.04 16.82 -30.06
CA ARG A 471 -23.78 17.96 -29.54
C ARG A 471 -25.04 18.11 -30.39
N SER A 472 -26.21 17.88 -29.78
CA SER A 472 -27.49 18.14 -30.42
C SER A 472 -27.57 19.63 -30.76
N ILE A 473 -27.62 19.96 -32.06
CA ILE A 473 -27.89 21.32 -32.57
C ILE A 473 -29.41 21.54 -32.68
N ALA A 474 -30.22 20.77 -31.96
CA ALA A 474 -31.67 20.98 -31.95
C ALA A 474 -31.96 22.38 -31.39
N PRO A 475 -32.68 23.24 -32.13
CA PRO A 475 -33.16 24.49 -31.58
C PRO A 475 -34.00 24.21 -30.32
N PRO A 476 -33.91 25.06 -29.28
CA PRO A 476 -34.76 24.92 -28.10
C PRO A 476 -36.23 24.85 -28.52
N ALA A 477 -36.97 23.88 -27.97
CA ALA A 477 -38.38 23.68 -28.28
C ALA A 477 -39.17 24.97 -27.97
N GLY A 478 -39.65 25.64 -29.02
CA GLY A 478 -40.41 26.89 -28.88
C GLY A 478 -40.32 27.86 -30.05
N MET A 479 -39.36 27.72 -30.98
CA MET A 479 -39.33 28.55 -32.19
C MET A 479 -40.12 27.90 -33.33
N ARG A 480 -41.32 28.43 -33.60
CA ARG A 480 -42.04 28.22 -34.86
C ARG A 480 -41.25 28.88 -35.99
N LEU A 481 -40.68 28.09 -36.89
CA LEU A 481 -40.22 28.56 -38.19
C LEU A 481 -41.43 28.68 -39.13
N PRO A 482 -41.54 29.76 -39.94
CA PRO A 482 -42.62 29.91 -40.89
C PRO A 482 -42.47 28.90 -42.04
N SER A 483 -43.57 28.22 -42.34
CA SER A 483 -43.73 27.28 -43.45
C SER A 483 -43.40 27.96 -44.79
N PHE A 484 -42.42 27.42 -45.51
CA PHE A 484 -42.29 27.62 -46.95
C PHE A 484 -42.64 26.33 -47.68
N ALA A 485 -43.37 26.53 -48.77
CA ALA A 485 -44.19 25.58 -49.49
C ALA A 485 -43.41 24.52 -50.28
N GLU A 486 -44.15 23.47 -50.61
CA GLU A 486 -43.81 22.38 -51.53
C GLU A 486 -43.22 22.90 -52.85
N GLU A 487 -42.07 22.34 -53.24
CA GLU A 487 -41.72 22.19 -54.65
C GLU A 487 -41.09 20.81 -54.85
N GLY A 488 -41.69 20.03 -55.75
CA GLY A 488 -41.36 18.63 -55.98
C GLY A 488 -39.95 18.44 -56.55
N GLY A 489 -39.16 17.61 -55.86
CA GLY A 489 -37.88 17.09 -56.34
C GLY A 489 -37.96 15.58 -56.51
N GLN A 490 -38.25 15.15 -57.73
CA GLN A 490 -38.27 13.75 -58.15
C GLN A 490 -36.84 13.20 -58.18
N LEU A 491 -36.57 12.08 -57.49
CA LEU A 491 -35.24 11.45 -57.47
C LEU A 491 -34.86 10.94 -58.88
N PRO A 492 -33.60 11.12 -59.30
CA PRO A 492 -33.14 10.73 -60.64
C PRO A 492 -33.13 9.21 -60.84
N ALA A 493 -33.56 8.77 -62.03
CA ALA A 493 -33.85 7.38 -62.41
C ALA A 493 -32.67 6.38 -62.36
N HIS A 494 -31.45 6.80 -61.98
CA HIS A 494 -30.29 5.92 -61.86
C HIS A 494 -30.14 5.27 -60.47
N MET A 495 -30.98 5.64 -59.50
CA MET A 495 -30.99 5.05 -58.14
C MET A 495 -32.10 4.02 -57.91
N MET A 496 -32.83 3.61 -58.96
CA MET A 496 -33.76 2.49 -58.87
C MET A 496 -33.10 1.22 -59.43
N SER A 497 -32.39 0.46 -58.58
CA SER A 497 -32.00 -0.90 -58.92
C SER A 497 -33.04 -1.90 -58.41
N ASN A 498 -33.86 -2.39 -59.34
CA ASN A 498 -34.54 -3.66 -59.20
C ASN A 498 -33.50 -4.76 -59.36
N ASN A 499 -33.23 -5.54 -58.30
CA ASN A 499 -32.79 -6.92 -58.46
C ASN A 499 -33.11 -7.72 -57.19
N ALA A 500 -34.27 -8.37 -57.23
CA ALA A 500 -34.51 -9.59 -56.50
C ALA A 500 -33.62 -10.69 -57.12
N ASN A 501 -32.55 -11.06 -56.42
CA ASN A 501 -31.91 -12.38 -56.42
C ASN A 501 -30.46 -12.26 -55.94
N MET A 502 -30.23 -12.43 -54.63
CA MET A 502 -28.99 -13.05 -54.14
C MET A 502 -29.20 -13.56 -52.71
N ALA A 503 -28.92 -14.85 -52.52
CA ALA A 503 -29.06 -15.57 -51.26
C ALA A 503 -27.94 -15.19 -50.26
N PRO A 504 -28.20 -15.24 -48.93
CA PRO A 504 -27.18 -14.95 -47.92
C PRO A 504 -26.19 -16.13 -47.76
N PRO A 505 -24.89 -15.86 -47.47
CA PRO A 505 -23.90 -16.89 -47.19
C PRO A 505 -24.14 -17.55 -45.80
N PRO A 506 -23.94 -18.88 -45.68
CA PRO A 506 -24.35 -19.63 -44.50
C PRO A 506 -23.32 -19.55 -43.36
N GLY A 507 -23.82 -19.54 -42.11
CA GLY A 507 -23.06 -20.17 -41.01
C GLY A 507 -22.90 -19.44 -39.67
N TYR A 508 -23.93 -18.80 -39.10
CA TYR A 508 -24.00 -18.62 -37.63
C TYR A 508 -25.48 -18.65 -37.16
N GLY A 509 -26.02 -19.86 -37.00
CA GLY A 509 -27.32 -20.07 -36.36
C GLY A 509 -27.20 -19.94 -34.84
N ILE A 510 -27.86 -18.92 -34.29
CA ILE A 510 -28.09 -18.72 -32.85
C ILE A 510 -29.10 -19.78 -32.40
N ASN A 511 -28.73 -20.59 -31.41
CA ASN A 511 -29.60 -21.61 -30.83
C ASN A 511 -30.27 -21.02 -29.58
N THR A 512 -31.55 -20.70 -29.66
CA THR A 512 -32.38 -20.30 -28.51
C THR A 512 -33.71 -21.05 -28.48
N PHE A 513 -34.00 -21.54 -27.27
CA PHE A 513 -35.27 -22.01 -26.72
C PHE A 513 -35.93 -23.30 -27.22
N ARG A 514 -36.10 -24.23 -26.28
CA ARG A 514 -37.35 -24.99 -26.16
C ARG A 514 -37.73 -25.17 -24.68
N MET A 515 -38.71 -24.38 -24.24
CA MET A 515 -39.61 -24.73 -23.14
C MET A 515 -40.48 -25.90 -23.60
N MET A 516 -40.72 -26.87 -22.72
CA MET A 516 -41.86 -27.78 -22.85
C MET A 516 -42.61 -27.88 -21.52
N ASN A 517 -43.92 -27.73 -21.66
CA ASN A 517 -44.94 -27.75 -20.64
C ASN A 517 -45.21 -29.14 -20.09
N ALA A 518 -45.86 -29.11 -18.94
CA ALA A 518 -46.45 -30.19 -18.17
C ALA A 518 -47.38 -31.13 -18.94
N THR A 519 -47.39 -32.38 -18.46
CA THR A 519 -48.58 -33.19 -18.19
C THR A 519 -48.38 -33.88 -16.86
#